data_AF-A0A7S0SND5-F1
#
_entry.id   AF-A0A7S0SND5-F1
#
_cell.length_a   1.000
_cell.length_b   1.000
_cell.length_c   1.000
_cell.angle_alpha   90.00
_cell.angle_beta   90.00
_cell.angle_gamma   90.00
#
_symmetry.space_group_name_H-M   'P 1'
#
loop_
_entity.id
_entity.type
_entity.pdbx_description
1 polymer ?
#
loop_
_entity_poly.entity_id
_entity_poly.type
_entity_poly.pdbx_seq_one_letter_code
_entity_poly.pdbx_strand_id
1 'polypeptide(L)'
;MFRTVGYLFLFFLFLFGVYNAMRRVKYLAYTCDPNLYIEAANPNYPPFSHPPKFTPGQLGWLRRAWFATDTEILRCTTPDELMMLRWFRMVYHWFFGGTFFCAPVLMTLYFLESSAIAGENSDVVLGMKRITIAATNNSKVFWVVVAEMWLLSIWLIHLLGRESEAYSRLCWKLSPSKVGIKSHAVVVNDIPQLTTKPIPEELRRLRNGQGDDLMHAINLALLPQAQKSPESKAVAAAAAA
;
A
#
# COMPACT_ATOMS: atom_id res chain seq x y z
N MET A 1 -27.75 18.14 -11.78
CA MET A 1 -26.37 18.01 -11.26
C MET A 1 -26.07 19.03 -10.17
N PHE A 2 -26.20 20.35 -10.41
CA PHE A 2 -25.86 21.40 -9.43
C PHE A 2 -26.60 21.33 -8.08
N ARG A 3 -27.88 20.96 -8.06
CA ARG A 3 -28.63 20.79 -6.80
C ARG A 3 -28.05 19.70 -5.91
N THR A 4 -27.72 18.54 -6.48
CA THR A 4 -27.12 17.41 -5.75
C THR A 4 -25.72 17.76 -5.23
N VAL A 5 -24.89 18.42 -6.05
CA VAL A 5 -23.56 18.91 -5.63
C VAL A 5 -23.70 19.91 -4.48
N GLY A 6 -24.67 20.83 -4.57
CA GLY A 6 -24.96 21.78 -3.49
C GLY A 6 -25.36 21.10 -2.19
N TYR A 7 -26.25 20.10 -2.23
CA TYR A 7 -26.62 19.34 -1.04
C TYR A 7 -25.45 18.55 -0.44
N LEU A 8 -24.64 17.91 -1.27
CA LEU A 8 -23.45 17.19 -0.81
C LEU A 8 -22.43 18.14 -0.20
N PHE A 9 -22.25 19.33 -0.77
CA PHE A 9 -21.35 20.35 -0.24
C PHE A 9 -21.85 20.89 1.12
N LEU A 10 -23.14 21.19 1.24
CA LEU A 10 -23.74 21.59 2.52
C LEU A 10 -23.62 20.48 3.58
N PHE A 11 -23.85 19.24 3.19
CA PHE A 11 -23.67 18.09 4.08
C PHE A 11 -22.21 17.93 4.52
N PHE A 12 -21.26 18.10 3.60
CA PHE A 12 -19.83 18.12 3.92
C PHE A 12 -19.49 19.23 4.91
N LEU A 13 -19.97 20.45 4.70
CA LEU A 13 -19.75 21.57 5.61
C LEU A 13 -20.35 21.30 7.00
N PHE A 14 -21.55 20.70 7.04
CA PHE A 14 -22.18 20.30 8.30
C PHE A 14 -21.32 19.27 9.05
N LEU A 15 -20.92 18.18 8.40
CA LEU A 15 -20.05 17.16 9.01
C LEU A 15 -18.70 17.72 9.43
N PHE A 16 -18.10 18.58 8.61
CA PHE A 16 -16.86 19.27 8.92
C PHE A 16 -17.01 20.17 10.15
N GLY A 17 -18.13 20.87 10.28
CA GLY A 17 -18.49 21.66 11.46
C GLY A 17 -18.62 20.80 12.72
N VAL A 18 -19.37 19.69 12.63
CA VAL A 18 -19.54 18.72 13.73
C VAL A 18 -18.19 18.15 14.16
N TYR A 19 -17.35 17.74 13.21
CA TYR A 19 -16.00 17.23 13.50
C TYR A 19 -15.14 18.26 14.25
N ASN A 20 -15.11 19.51 13.78
CA ASN A 20 -14.37 20.58 14.46
C ASN A 20 -14.95 20.90 15.84
N ALA A 21 -16.26 20.76 16.05
CA ALA A 21 -16.89 20.93 17.35
C ALA A 21 -16.52 19.80 18.32
N MET A 22 -16.59 18.54 17.86
CA MET A 22 -16.19 17.36 18.66
C MET A 22 -14.75 17.46 19.14
N ARG A 23 -13.81 17.88 18.28
CA ARG A 23 -12.39 18.03 18.63
C ARG A 23 -12.11 19.08 19.71
N ARG A 24 -13.03 20.02 19.96
CA ARG A 24 -12.88 21.00 21.06
C ARG A 24 -13.21 20.40 22.43
N VAL A 25 -14.01 19.34 22.47
CA VAL A 25 -14.39 18.68 23.71
C VAL A 25 -13.26 17.77 24.14
N LYS A 26 -12.67 18.02 25.32
CA LYS A 26 -11.48 17.31 25.82
C LYS A 26 -11.61 15.79 25.74
N TYR A 27 -12.76 15.24 26.17
CA TYR A 27 -13.00 13.79 26.14
C TYR A 27 -13.03 13.22 24.72
N LEU A 28 -13.62 13.94 23.76
CA LEU A 28 -13.72 13.48 22.38
C LEU A 28 -12.41 13.69 21.59
N ALA A 29 -11.53 14.60 22.03
CA ALA A 29 -10.21 14.77 21.45
C ALA A 29 -9.37 13.48 21.55
N TYR A 30 -9.53 12.69 22.62
CA TYR A 30 -8.88 11.37 22.75
C TYR A 30 -9.35 10.37 21.70
N THR A 31 -10.62 10.46 21.27
CA THR A 31 -11.17 9.61 20.22
C THR A 31 -10.79 10.10 18.83
N CYS A 32 -10.71 11.42 18.63
CA CYS A 32 -10.36 12.00 17.33
C CYS A 32 -8.87 11.90 17.01
N ASP A 33 -8.00 12.02 18.01
CA ASP A 33 -6.54 12.01 17.84
C ASP A 33 -5.85 11.08 18.86
N PRO A 34 -6.17 9.76 18.88
CA PRO A 34 -5.68 8.85 19.91
C PRO A 34 -4.15 8.81 19.97
N ASN A 35 -3.48 8.86 18.81
CA ASN A 35 -2.02 8.80 18.69
C ASN A 35 -1.27 9.96 19.37
N LEU A 36 -1.93 11.06 19.73
CA LEU A 36 -1.33 12.14 20.54
C LEU A 36 -1.33 11.86 22.04
N TYR A 37 -2.21 10.96 22.49
CA TYR A 37 -2.51 10.73 23.89
C TYR A 37 -2.18 9.31 24.36
N ILE A 38 -1.69 8.45 23.46
CA ILE A 38 -1.16 7.12 23.84
C ILE A 38 0.05 7.30 24.76
N GLU A 39 0.21 6.43 25.76
CA GLU A 39 1.38 6.44 26.63
C GLU A 39 2.64 5.98 25.86
N ALA A 40 3.75 6.70 26.02
CA ALA A 40 4.99 6.47 25.29
C ALA A 40 5.64 5.08 25.51
N ALA A 41 5.19 4.32 26.50
CA ALA A 41 5.73 3.02 26.88
C ALA A 41 4.67 1.89 26.82
N ASN A 42 3.56 2.09 26.10
CA ASN A 42 2.53 1.07 26.01
C ASN A 42 3.02 -0.13 25.17
N PRO A 43 3.15 -1.34 25.75
CA PRO A 43 3.67 -2.51 25.05
C PRO A 43 2.76 -3.00 23.91
N ASN A 44 1.49 -2.57 23.89
CA ASN A 44 0.53 -2.92 22.85
C ASN A 44 0.67 -2.07 21.58
N TYR A 45 1.46 -0.98 21.62
CA TYR A 45 1.68 -0.11 20.47
C TYR A 45 3.14 -0.18 20.00
N PRO A 46 3.41 -0.07 18.69
CA PRO A 46 4.78 -0.06 18.20
C PRO A 46 5.52 1.17 18.75
N PRO A 47 6.86 1.13 18.83
CA PRO A 47 7.68 2.19 19.43
C PRO A 47 7.78 3.42 18.53
N PHE A 48 6.64 4.06 18.23
CA PHE A 48 6.56 5.27 17.43
C PHE A 48 6.77 6.50 18.29
N SER A 49 7.41 7.51 17.71
CA SER A 49 7.51 8.80 18.37
C SER A 49 6.14 9.47 18.40
N HIS A 50 5.83 10.14 19.50
CA HIS A 50 4.63 10.98 19.57
C HIS A 50 4.66 12.06 18.47
N PRO A 51 3.55 12.25 17.75
CA PRO A 51 3.46 13.37 16.85
C PRO A 51 3.61 14.67 17.66
N PRO A 52 4.23 15.73 17.10
CA PRO A 52 4.24 17.05 17.75
C PRO A 52 2.84 17.53 18.15
N LYS A 53 2.72 18.61 18.92
CA LYS A 53 1.40 19.22 19.17
C LYS A 53 0.91 19.98 17.93
N PHE A 54 -0.40 20.14 17.78
CA PHE A 54 -0.96 20.93 16.68
C PHE A 54 -0.61 22.41 16.82
N THR A 55 -0.55 23.11 15.69
CA THR A 55 -0.47 24.58 15.70
C THR A 55 -1.73 25.16 16.37
N PRO A 56 -1.61 26.27 17.11
CA PRO A 56 -2.76 26.87 17.77
C PRO A 56 -3.78 27.37 16.73
N GLY A 57 -5.07 27.08 16.95
CA GLY A 57 -6.17 27.50 16.09
C GLY A 57 -7.14 26.37 15.71
N GLN A 58 -8.32 26.75 15.23
CA GLN A 58 -9.40 25.79 14.92
C GLN A 58 -9.07 24.86 13.73
N LEU A 59 -8.23 25.31 12.81
CA LEU A 59 -7.75 24.56 11.64
C LEU A 59 -6.27 24.18 11.75
N GLY A 60 -5.69 24.28 12.94
CA GLY A 60 -4.27 23.98 13.15
C GLY A 60 -3.90 22.52 12.84
N TRP A 61 -4.88 21.62 12.98
CA TRP A 61 -4.77 20.22 12.60
C TRP A 61 -4.71 20.03 11.08
N LEU A 62 -5.55 20.76 10.33
CA LEU A 62 -5.63 20.66 8.87
C LEU A 62 -4.38 21.24 8.22
N ARG A 63 -3.93 22.41 8.70
CA ARG A 63 -2.67 23.01 8.28
C ARG A 63 -1.51 22.02 8.47
N ARG A 64 -1.46 21.33 9.60
CA ARG A 64 -0.42 20.36 9.85
C ARG A 64 -0.53 19.13 8.96
N ALA A 65 -1.73 18.59 8.75
CA ALA A 65 -1.94 17.47 7.84
C ALA A 65 -1.45 17.80 6.42
N TRP A 66 -1.59 19.06 5.99
CA TRP A 66 -1.10 19.54 4.70
C TRP A 66 0.43 19.61 4.60
N PHE A 67 1.11 20.05 5.66
CA PHE A 67 2.57 20.24 5.67
C PHE A 67 3.35 19.05 6.27
N ALA A 68 2.67 17.96 6.64
CA ALA A 68 3.30 16.78 7.21
C ALA A 68 4.24 16.13 6.19
N THR A 69 5.49 15.98 6.59
CA THR A 69 6.53 15.35 5.76
C THR A 69 6.50 13.84 5.88
N ASP A 70 6.89 13.12 4.82
CA ASP A 70 6.90 11.65 4.82
C ASP A 70 7.81 11.07 5.91
N THR A 71 8.89 11.79 6.25
CA THR A 71 9.81 11.41 7.32
C THR A 71 9.19 11.58 8.70
N GLU A 72 8.38 12.62 8.91
CA GLU A 72 7.61 12.81 10.16
C GLU A 72 6.54 11.73 10.30
N ILE A 73 5.80 11.44 9.22
CA ILE A 73 4.76 10.41 9.19
C ILE A 73 5.37 9.05 9.53
N LEU A 74 6.45 8.65 8.86
CA LEU A 74 7.14 7.37 9.11
C LEU A 74 7.70 7.20 10.54
N ARG A 75 7.88 8.31 11.29
CA ARG A 75 8.30 8.24 12.69
C ARG A 75 7.12 7.98 13.63
N CYS A 76 5.93 8.43 13.26
CA CYS A 76 4.73 8.39 14.08
C CYS A 76 3.78 7.24 13.69
N THR A 77 3.91 6.70 12.48
CA THR A 77 3.02 5.68 11.91
C THR A 77 3.78 4.50 11.34
N THR A 78 3.05 3.42 11.07
CA THR A 78 3.57 2.26 10.35
C THR A 78 3.81 2.59 8.86
N PRO A 79 4.69 1.82 8.18
CA PRO A 79 5.00 2.04 6.76
C PRO A 79 3.83 1.83 5.79
N ASP A 80 2.86 1.00 6.14
CA ASP A 80 1.63 0.74 5.38
C ASP A 80 0.68 1.94 5.39
N GLU A 81 0.52 2.64 6.52
CA GLU A 81 -0.25 3.89 6.60
C GLU A 81 0.38 4.98 5.71
N LEU A 82 1.71 5.08 5.72
CA LEU A 82 2.43 5.98 4.81
C LEU A 82 2.22 5.58 3.35
N MET A 83 2.25 4.28 3.02
CA MET A 83 1.98 3.79 1.66
C MET A 83 0.58 4.19 1.20
N MET A 84 -0.44 4.05 2.05
CA MET A 84 -1.81 4.47 1.73
C MET A 84 -1.90 5.97 1.48
N LEU A 85 -1.26 6.81 2.30
CA LEU A 85 -1.23 8.26 2.08
C LEU A 85 -0.54 8.65 0.77
N ARG A 86 0.57 7.99 0.45
CA ARG A 86 1.29 8.20 -0.81
C ARG A 86 0.47 7.77 -2.02
N TRP A 87 -0.27 6.67 -1.90
CA TRP A 87 -1.23 6.24 -2.92
C TRP A 87 -2.28 7.31 -3.19
N PHE A 88 -2.92 7.85 -2.15
CA PHE A 88 -3.90 8.93 -2.31
C PHE A 88 -3.29 10.18 -2.94
N ARG A 89 -2.06 10.57 -2.55
CA ARG A 89 -1.36 11.70 -3.18
C ARG A 89 -1.08 11.42 -4.66
N MET A 90 -0.64 10.21 -5.02
CA MET A 90 -0.39 9.83 -6.42
C MET A 90 -1.68 9.89 -7.24
N VAL A 91 -2.76 9.30 -6.73
CA VAL A 91 -4.08 9.31 -7.37
C VAL A 91 -4.59 10.75 -7.53
N TYR A 92 -4.41 11.60 -6.51
CA TYR A 92 -4.73 13.03 -6.60
C TYR A 92 -3.96 13.71 -7.74
N HIS A 93 -2.64 13.49 -7.85
CA HIS A 93 -1.86 14.11 -8.93
C HIS A 93 -2.32 13.62 -10.30
N TRP A 94 -2.60 12.31 -10.45
CA TRP A 94 -3.09 11.74 -11.69
C TRP A 94 -4.44 12.32 -12.11
N PHE A 95 -5.44 12.32 -11.22
CA PHE A 95 -6.75 12.91 -11.52
C PHE A 95 -6.65 14.43 -11.76
N PHE A 96 -5.83 15.14 -10.99
CA PHE A 96 -5.70 16.59 -11.11
C PHE A 96 -5.08 16.99 -12.45
N GLY A 97 -3.91 16.43 -12.80
CA GLY A 97 -3.31 16.75 -14.09
C GLY A 97 -4.09 16.17 -15.26
N GLY A 98 -4.81 15.06 -15.08
CA GLY A 98 -5.67 14.50 -16.12
C GLY A 98 -6.87 15.39 -16.39
N THR A 99 -7.48 15.93 -15.33
CA THR A 99 -8.54 16.93 -15.46
C THR A 99 -8.01 18.21 -16.11
N PHE A 100 -6.84 18.69 -15.71
CA PHE A 100 -6.28 19.92 -16.26
C PHE A 100 -5.88 19.80 -17.74
N PHE A 101 -5.39 18.63 -18.16
CA PHE A 101 -4.94 18.39 -19.52
C PHE A 101 -6.08 17.97 -20.46
N CYS A 102 -6.89 16.99 -20.07
CA CYS A 102 -7.94 16.44 -20.92
C CYS A 102 -9.24 17.25 -20.88
N ALA A 103 -9.63 17.79 -19.72
CA ALA A 103 -10.96 18.42 -19.63
C ALA A 103 -11.12 19.64 -20.56
N PRO A 104 -10.16 20.57 -20.69
CA PRO A 104 -10.31 21.71 -21.62
C PRO A 104 -10.40 21.27 -23.08
N VAL A 105 -9.58 20.31 -23.49
CA VAL A 105 -9.54 19.81 -24.87
C VAL A 105 -10.84 19.08 -25.21
N LEU A 106 -11.27 18.15 -24.36
CA LEU A 106 -12.51 17.42 -24.57
C LEU A 106 -13.75 18.30 -24.47
N MET A 107 -13.79 19.23 -23.51
CA MET A 107 -14.92 20.17 -23.39
C MET A 107 -15.04 21.06 -24.62
N THR A 108 -13.93 21.55 -25.18
CA THR A 108 -13.97 22.37 -26.39
C THR A 108 -14.39 21.57 -27.61
N LEU A 109 -13.84 20.37 -27.82
CA LEU A 109 -14.20 19.50 -28.94
C LEU A 109 -15.67 19.06 -28.88
N TYR A 110 -16.15 18.63 -27.72
CA TYR A 110 -17.54 18.23 -27.55
C TYR A 110 -18.52 19.41 -27.62
N PHE A 111 -18.14 20.60 -27.15
CA PHE A 111 -18.96 21.80 -27.32
C PHE A 111 -19.11 22.16 -28.80
N LEU A 112 -18.02 22.11 -29.58
CA LEU A 112 -18.04 22.36 -31.02
C LEU A 112 -18.86 21.31 -31.78
N GLU A 113 -18.74 20.03 -31.45
CA GLU A 113 -19.55 18.99 -32.10
C GLU A 113 -21.03 19.07 -31.70
N SER A 114 -21.34 19.35 -30.43
CA SER A 114 -22.72 19.45 -29.96
C SER A 114 -23.48 20.65 -30.55
N SER A 115 -22.78 21.76 -30.84
CA SER A 115 -23.39 22.94 -31.46
C SER A 115 -23.71 22.74 -32.94
N ALA A 116 -22.99 21.85 -33.63
CA ALA A 116 -23.31 21.44 -35.00
C ALA A 116 -24.56 20.55 -35.11
N ILE A 117 -24.96 19.89 -34.03
CA ILE A 117 -26.11 18.96 -33.95
C ILE A 117 -27.37 19.66 -33.39
N ALA A 118 -27.26 20.92 -32.95
CA ALA A 118 -28.33 21.68 -32.30
C ALA A 118 -29.44 22.18 -33.25
N GLY A 119 -29.86 21.34 -34.20
CA GLY A 119 -31.12 21.45 -34.93
C GLY A 119 -32.04 20.30 -34.53
N GLU A 120 -33.26 20.64 -34.13
CA GLU A 120 -34.38 19.73 -33.78
C GLU A 120 -34.35 19.03 -32.39
N ASN A 121 -35.10 19.62 -31.44
CA ASN A 121 -35.82 18.97 -30.33
C ASN A 121 -35.08 18.01 -29.38
N SER A 122 -33.86 18.33 -28.94
CA SER A 122 -33.04 17.38 -28.16
C SER A 122 -32.53 17.85 -26.79
N ASP A 123 -33.04 18.98 -26.27
CA ASP A 123 -32.44 19.67 -25.12
C ASP A 123 -32.49 18.95 -23.75
N VAL A 124 -33.35 17.95 -23.56
CA VAL A 124 -33.51 17.31 -22.23
C VAL A 124 -32.74 15.99 -22.10
N VAL A 125 -32.48 15.29 -23.21
CA VAL A 125 -31.78 13.97 -23.22
C VAL A 125 -30.26 14.12 -23.42
N LEU A 126 -29.80 15.30 -23.85
CA LEU A 126 -28.40 15.49 -24.26
C LEU A 126 -27.41 15.83 -23.14
N GLY A 127 -27.84 16.12 -21.91
CA GLY A 127 -26.94 16.65 -20.87
C GLY A 127 -25.70 15.78 -20.59
N MET A 128 -25.86 14.46 -20.48
CA MET A 128 -24.73 13.51 -20.33
C MET A 128 -24.15 13.06 -21.67
N LYS A 129 -24.97 12.97 -22.73
CA LYS A 129 -24.49 12.56 -24.05
C LYS A 129 -23.51 13.59 -24.61
N ARG A 130 -23.73 14.89 -24.37
CA ARG A 130 -22.88 16.02 -24.80
C ARG A 130 -21.45 16.01 -24.24
N ILE A 131 -21.16 15.25 -23.19
CA ILE A 131 -19.83 15.26 -22.53
C ILE A 131 -19.10 13.92 -22.67
N THR A 132 -19.58 13.03 -23.53
CA THR A 132 -19.01 11.69 -23.72
C THR A 132 -18.80 11.41 -25.21
N ILE A 133 -18.02 10.36 -25.52
CA ILE A 133 -17.81 9.86 -26.88
C ILE A 133 -19.11 9.64 -27.66
N ALA A 134 -20.25 9.45 -26.97
CA ALA A 134 -21.56 9.32 -27.59
C ALA A 134 -22.04 10.58 -28.34
N ALA A 135 -21.43 11.75 -28.13
CA ALA A 135 -21.68 12.96 -28.91
C ALA A 135 -20.79 13.09 -30.16
N THR A 136 -19.80 12.22 -30.33
CA THR A 136 -18.81 12.37 -31.39
C THR A 136 -19.31 11.85 -32.72
N ASN A 137 -19.44 12.76 -33.70
CA ASN A 137 -19.76 12.44 -35.08
C ASN A 137 -18.52 12.46 -36.00
N ASN A 138 -17.38 12.99 -35.52
CA ASN A 138 -16.15 13.10 -36.30
C ASN A 138 -15.09 12.06 -35.90
N SER A 139 -14.60 11.31 -36.88
CA SER A 139 -13.51 10.33 -36.70
C SER A 139 -12.24 10.95 -36.10
N LYS A 140 -11.95 12.23 -36.38
CA LYS A 140 -10.77 12.91 -35.82
C LYS A 140 -10.87 13.11 -34.30
N VAL A 141 -12.05 13.46 -33.79
CA VAL A 141 -12.27 13.66 -32.34
C VAL A 141 -12.14 12.34 -31.60
N PHE A 142 -12.62 11.24 -32.19
CA PHE A 142 -12.40 9.90 -31.64
C PHE A 142 -10.91 9.57 -31.45
N TRP A 143 -10.08 9.83 -32.46
CA TRP A 143 -8.63 9.58 -32.36
C TRP A 143 -7.93 10.48 -31.33
N VAL A 144 -8.41 11.72 -31.13
CA VAL A 144 -7.90 12.60 -30.05
C VAL A 144 -8.21 11.99 -28.68
N VAL A 145 -9.44 11.53 -28.45
CA VAL A 145 -9.81 10.88 -27.18
C VAL A 145 -8.96 9.63 -26.93
N VAL A 146 -8.75 8.81 -27.97
CA VAL A 146 -7.87 7.63 -27.87
C VAL A 146 -6.44 8.06 -27.50
N ALA A 147 -5.88 9.08 -28.16
CA ALA A 147 -4.54 9.58 -27.84
C ALA A 147 -4.44 10.09 -26.39
N GLU A 148 -5.45 10.81 -25.90
CA GLU A 148 -5.51 11.24 -24.49
C GLU A 148 -5.59 10.07 -23.51
N MET A 149 -6.40 9.05 -23.80
CA MET A 149 -6.47 7.84 -22.98
C MET A 149 -5.11 7.14 -22.89
N TRP A 150 -4.36 7.07 -23.99
CA TRP A 150 -3.01 6.51 -24.02
C TRP A 150 -2.04 7.36 -23.19
N LEU A 151 -2.04 8.68 -23.35
CA LEU A 151 -1.19 9.59 -22.57
C LEU A 151 -1.47 9.48 -21.07
N LEU A 152 -2.75 9.48 -20.66
CA LEU A 152 -3.14 9.31 -19.26
C LEU A 152 -2.73 7.94 -18.70
N SER A 153 -2.81 6.88 -19.51
CA SER A 153 -2.42 5.53 -19.11
C SER A 153 -0.90 5.40 -18.94
N ILE A 154 -0.12 5.93 -19.88
CA ILE A 154 1.35 5.99 -19.77
C ILE A 154 1.75 6.79 -18.53
N TRP A 155 1.11 7.93 -18.30
CA TRP A 155 1.38 8.75 -17.14
C TRP A 155 1.00 8.06 -15.82
N LEU A 156 -0.11 7.33 -15.79
CA LEU A 156 -0.50 6.50 -14.64
C LEU A 156 0.57 5.44 -14.34
N ILE A 157 1.01 4.70 -15.36
CA ILE A 157 2.04 3.67 -15.22
C ILE A 157 3.36 4.29 -14.73
N HIS A 158 3.73 5.46 -15.24
CA HIS A 158 4.91 6.19 -14.79
C HIS A 158 4.83 6.58 -13.31
N LEU A 159 3.70 7.16 -12.87
CA LEU A 159 3.46 7.50 -11.47
C LEU A 159 3.47 6.26 -10.57
N LEU A 160 2.84 5.18 -11.03
CA LEU A 160 2.79 3.90 -10.31
C LEU A 160 4.19 3.29 -10.15
N GLY A 161 5.01 3.32 -11.21
CA GLY A 161 6.38 2.85 -11.18
C GLY A 161 7.24 3.63 -10.18
N ARG A 162 7.12 4.97 -10.19
CA ARG A 162 7.82 5.84 -9.26
C ARG A 162 7.44 5.58 -7.80
N GLU A 163 6.13 5.43 -7.50
CA GLU A 163 5.68 5.12 -6.14
C GLU A 163 6.08 3.70 -5.70
N SER A 164 5.98 2.71 -6.60
CA SER A 164 6.37 1.33 -6.31
C SER A 164 7.86 1.21 -6.00
N GLU A 165 8.72 1.89 -6.76
CA GLU A 165 10.15 1.92 -6.50
C GLU A 165 10.48 2.62 -5.18
N ALA A 166 9.81 3.73 -4.89
CA ALA A 166 10.04 4.44 -3.64
C ALA A 166 9.51 3.66 -2.41
N TYR A 167 8.45 2.87 -2.56
CA TYR A 167 7.96 1.96 -1.52
C TYR A 167 8.91 0.78 -1.32
N SER A 168 9.39 0.14 -2.39
CA SER A 168 10.35 -0.95 -2.27
C SER A 168 11.61 -0.48 -1.54
N ARG A 169 12.19 0.66 -1.93
CA ARG A 169 13.33 1.27 -1.24
C ARG A 169 13.05 1.57 0.24
N LEU A 170 11.80 1.93 0.59
CA LEU A 170 11.40 2.14 1.98
C LEU A 170 11.40 0.81 2.75
N CYS A 171 10.78 -0.24 2.22
CA CYS A 171 10.78 -1.60 2.80
C CYS A 171 12.19 -2.12 3.02
N TRP A 172 13.10 -1.93 2.05
CA TRP A 172 14.49 -2.36 2.15
C TRP A 172 15.30 -1.59 3.21
N LYS A 173 14.94 -0.33 3.51
CA LYS A 173 15.64 0.51 4.49
C LYS A 173 15.06 0.44 5.90
N LEU A 174 13.95 -0.27 6.10
CA LEU A 174 13.30 -0.40 7.40
C LEU A 174 14.11 -1.34 8.30
N SER A 175 14.55 -0.80 9.44
CA SER A 175 15.24 -1.60 10.46
C SER A 175 14.28 -2.64 11.07
N PRO A 176 14.76 -3.87 11.38
CA PRO A 176 13.95 -4.89 12.05
C PRO A 176 13.28 -4.41 13.35
N SER A 177 13.91 -3.47 14.06
CA SER A 177 13.35 -2.84 15.26
C SER A 177 12.01 -2.12 15.04
N LYS A 178 11.72 -1.69 13.80
CA LYS A 178 10.45 -1.07 13.40
C LYS A 178 9.43 -2.06 12.85
N VAL A 179 9.86 -3.24 12.41
CA VAL A 179 8.97 -4.30 11.88
C VAL A 179 8.28 -5.05 13.03
N GLY A 180 8.86 -4.99 14.23
CA GLY A 180 8.29 -5.55 15.45
C GLY A 180 8.46 -7.05 15.55
N ILE A 181 7.71 -7.69 16.44
CA ILE A 181 7.81 -9.13 16.76
C ILE A 181 7.66 -10.02 15.51
N LYS A 182 7.01 -9.52 14.46
CA LYS A 182 6.84 -10.20 13.17
C LYS A 182 8.16 -10.52 12.46
N SER A 183 9.25 -9.79 12.71
CA SER A 183 10.58 -10.13 12.16
C SER A 183 11.26 -11.30 12.89
N HIS A 184 10.75 -11.69 14.06
CA HIS A 184 11.33 -12.73 14.91
C HIS A 184 10.42 -13.96 15.07
N ALA A 185 9.21 -13.93 14.51
CA ALA A 185 8.24 -15.01 14.60
C ALA A 185 8.06 -15.67 13.23
N VAL A 186 8.20 -16.99 13.18
CA VAL A 186 7.87 -17.81 12.00
C VAL A 186 6.64 -18.62 12.33
N VAL A 187 5.62 -18.53 11.48
CA VAL A 187 4.44 -19.39 11.57
C VAL A 187 4.75 -20.66 10.78
N VAL A 188 4.87 -21.77 11.50
CA VAL A 188 5.03 -23.10 10.89
C VAL A 188 3.64 -23.73 10.81
N ASN A 189 3.13 -23.83 9.59
CA ASN A 189 1.90 -24.57 9.30
C ASN A 189 2.24 -26.04 9.00
N ASP A 190 1.29 -26.93 9.22
CA ASP A 190 1.40 -28.38 8.91
C ASP A 190 2.50 -29.12 9.67
N ILE A 191 2.55 -28.93 11.00
CA ILE A 191 3.40 -29.78 11.85
C ILE A 191 2.88 -31.22 11.73
N PRO A 192 3.71 -32.18 11.24
CA PRO A 192 3.29 -33.57 11.17
C PRO A 192 2.95 -34.03 12.57
N GLN A 193 1.78 -34.65 12.73
CA GLN A 193 1.38 -35.23 14.01
C GLN A 193 2.40 -36.32 14.36
N LEU A 194 3.35 -36.01 15.24
CA LEU A 194 4.17 -37.03 15.91
C LEU A 194 3.22 -37.78 16.84
N THR A 195 2.57 -38.81 16.30
CA THR A 195 1.86 -39.79 17.10
C THR A 195 2.85 -40.39 18.08
N THR A 196 2.71 -40.07 19.36
CA THR A 196 3.36 -40.80 20.48
C THR A 196 2.86 -42.25 20.58
N LYS A 197 1.91 -42.65 19.73
CA LYS A 197 1.54 -44.05 19.54
C LYS A 197 2.75 -44.78 18.95
N PRO A 198 3.15 -45.94 19.48
CA PRO A 198 4.22 -46.74 18.90
C PRO A 198 3.89 -46.97 17.42
N ILE A 199 4.90 -46.79 16.57
CA ILE A 199 4.80 -47.03 15.12
C ILE A 199 4.11 -48.39 14.93
N PRO A 200 2.98 -48.45 14.19
CA PRO A 200 2.32 -49.71 13.88
C PRO A 200 3.35 -50.72 13.35
N GLU A 201 3.33 -51.97 13.83
CA GLU A 201 4.35 -52.97 13.48
C GLU A 201 4.55 -53.12 11.96
N GLU A 202 3.50 -52.87 11.18
CA GLU A 202 3.51 -52.90 9.72
C GLU A 202 4.49 -51.88 9.11
N LEU A 203 4.55 -50.65 9.64
CA LEU A 203 5.50 -49.62 9.21
C LEU A 203 6.91 -49.87 9.75
N ARG A 204 7.04 -50.56 10.89
CA ARG A 204 8.33 -50.96 11.46
C ARG A 204 9.02 -52.05 10.62
N ARG A 205 8.23 -52.96 10.04
CA ARG A 205 8.70 -53.97 9.10
C ARG A 205 9.11 -53.37 7.75
N LEU A 206 8.43 -52.32 7.29
CA LEU A 206 8.82 -51.56 6.09
C LEU A 206 10.15 -50.79 6.27
N ARG A 207 10.37 -50.17 7.45
CA ARG A 207 11.65 -49.50 7.76
C ARG A 207 12.82 -50.48 7.79
N ASN A 208 12.65 -51.62 8.43
CA ASN A 208 13.69 -52.65 8.53
C ASN A 208 13.85 -53.50 7.26
N GLY A 209 12.91 -53.40 6.30
CA GLY A 209 12.87 -54.26 5.12
C GLY A 209 13.29 -53.60 3.81
N GLN A 210 13.19 -52.28 3.65
CA GLN A 210 13.39 -51.67 2.32
C GLN A 210 13.71 -50.16 2.27
N GLY A 211 13.97 -49.49 3.40
CA GLY A 211 14.00 -48.01 3.48
C GLY A 211 15.27 -47.34 4.00
N ASP A 212 16.33 -48.08 4.33
CA ASP A 212 17.57 -47.48 4.87
C ASP A 212 18.52 -46.96 3.77
N ASP A 213 18.21 -47.14 2.49
CA ASP A 213 19.15 -46.83 1.41
C ASP A 213 19.43 -45.33 1.24
N LEU A 214 18.43 -44.46 1.47
CA LEU A 214 18.61 -43.01 1.31
C LEU A 214 19.40 -42.38 2.47
N MET A 215 19.05 -42.70 3.73
CA MET A 215 19.74 -42.14 4.89
C MET A 215 21.14 -42.76 5.08
N HIS A 216 21.31 -44.03 4.69
CA HIS A 216 22.62 -44.67 4.66
C HIS A 216 23.50 -44.13 3.52
N ALA A 217 22.93 -43.82 2.36
CA ALA A 217 23.64 -43.14 1.26
C ALA A 217 24.04 -41.70 1.62
N ILE A 218 23.18 -40.95 2.33
CA ILE A 218 23.50 -39.60 2.81
C ILE A 218 24.66 -39.66 3.83
N ASN A 219 24.64 -40.61 4.77
CA ASN A 219 25.73 -40.78 5.72
C ASN A 219 27.04 -41.23 5.05
N LEU A 220 26.98 -42.12 4.05
CA LEU A 220 28.16 -42.52 3.26
C LEU A 220 28.71 -41.39 2.39
N ALA A 221 27.87 -40.49 1.88
CA ALA A 221 28.29 -39.34 1.08
C ALA A 221 28.95 -38.22 1.92
N LEU A 222 28.59 -38.11 3.21
CA LEU A 222 29.14 -37.10 4.13
C LEU A 222 30.49 -37.49 4.75
N LEU A 223 30.78 -38.79 4.87
CA LEU A 223 32.03 -39.28 5.48
C LEU A 223 33.33 -38.92 4.71
N PRO A 224 33.40 -38.96 3.35
CA PRO A 224 34.61 -38.59 2.62
C PRO A 224 34.89 -37.08 2.56
N GLN A 225 33.88 -36.22 2.79
CA GLN A 225 34.08 -34.76 2.78
C GLN A 225 34.71 -34.22 4.06
N ALA A 226 34.51 -34.89 5.20
CA ALA A 226 35.12 -34.50 6.48
C ALA A 226 36.64 -34.77 6.56
N GLN A 227 37.18 -35.64 5.71
CA GLN A 227 38.63 -35.97 5.70
C GLN A 227 39.45 -35.19 4.65
N LYS A 228 38.80 -34.47 3.74
CA LYS A 228 39.49 -33.67 2.70
C LYS A 228 39.53 -32.17 2.99
N SER A 229 38.91 -31.69 4.07
CA SER A 229 39.04 -30.28 4.45
C SER A 229 40.45 -30.02 5.02
N PRO A 230 41.14 -28.96 4.57
CA PRO A 230 42.51 -28.64 5.01
C PRO A 230 42.61 -28.29 6.51
N GLU A 231 41.48 -28.07 7.19
CA GLU A 231 41.43 -27.73 8.61
C GLU A 231 41.73 -28.94 9.53
N SER A 232 41.44 -30.19 9.13
CA SER A 232 41.71 -31.34 10.02
C SER A 232 43.19 -31.71 10.11
N LYS A 233 43.98 -31.41 9.05
CA LYS A 233 45.43 -31.60 9.06
C LYS A 233 46.16 -30.57 9.94
N ALA A 234 45.62 -29.36 10.07
CA ALA A 234 46.19 -28.34 10.96
C ALA A 234 45.99 -28.69 12.44
N VAL A 235 44.85 -29.28 12.80
CA VAL A 235 44.55 -29.71 14.18
C VAL A 235 45.37 -30.94 14.58
N ALA A 236 45.61 -31.88 13.66
CA ALA A 236 46.44 -33.06 13.95
C ALA A 236 47.94 -32.73 14.09
N ALA A 237 48.46 -31.74 13.35
CA ALA A 237 49.85 -31.32 13.48
C ALA A 237 50.12 -30.50 14.76
N ALA A 238 49.14 -29.73 15.23
CA ALA A 238 49.25 -28.96 16.47
C ALA A 238 49.16 -29.82 17.74
N ALA A 239 48.59 -31.03 17.66
CA ALA A 239 48.51 -31.96 18.78
C ALA A 239 49.74 -32.87 18.93
N ALA A 240 50.70 -32.80 17.99
CA ALA A 240 51.91 -33.64 17.97
C ALA A 240 53.22 -32.85 18.17
N ALA A 241 53.13 -31.55 18.48
CA ALA A 241 54.24 -30.68 18.90
C ALA A 241 54.08 -30.32 20.38
#